data_AF-A0A5D3Y8V1-F1
#
_entry.id   AF-A0A5D3Y8V1-F1
#
_cell.length_a   1.000
_cell.length_b   1.000
_cell.length_c   1.000
_cell.angle_alpha   90.00
_cell.angle_beta   90.00
_cell.angle_gamma   90.00
#
_symmetry.space_group_name_H-M   'P 1'
#
loop_
_entity.id
_entity.type
_entity.pdbx_description
1 polymer ?
#
loop_
_entity_poly.entity_id
_entity_poly.type
_entity_poly.pdbx_seq_one_letter_code
_entity_poly.pdbx_strand_id
1 'polypeptide(L)' 'MAFQFELDEEVTDDNGKEGLIIGRFEFSGTSPGYLVSFVNDDGFTFDQYKSESALTKK' A
#
# COMPACT_ATOMS: atom_id res chain seq x y z
N MET A 1 -14.57 8.33 -3.31
CA MET A 1 -13.73 8.45 -4.53
C MET A 1 -13.40 7.04 -5.00
N ALA A 2 -12.76 6.82 -6.15
CA ALA A 2 -12.31 5.48 -6.52
C ALA A 2 -10.91 5.26 -5.94
N PHE A 3 -10.70 4.17 -5.20
CA PHE A 3 -9.36 3.75 -4.83
C PHE A 3 -8.59 3.38 -6.11
N GLN A 4 -7.38 3.91 -6.29
CA GLN A 4 -6.52 3.55 -7.40
C GLN A 4 -6.03 2.09 -7.31
N PHE A 5 -5.88 1.55 -6.10
CA PHE A 5 -5.42 0.18 -5.87
C PHE A 5 -6.52 -0.73 -5.28
N GLU A 6 -6.48 -2.00 -5.65
CA GLU A 6 -7.39 -3.04 -5.15
C GLU A 6 -6.81 -3.79 -3.94
N LEU A 7 -7.67 -4.52 -3.20
CA LEU A 7 -7.18 -5.45 -2.17
C LEU A 7 -6.45 -6.61 -2.86
N ASP A 8 -5.42 -7.13 -2.20
CA ASP A 8 -4.51 -8.16 -2.70
C ASP A 8 -3.75 -7.75 -3.97
N GLU A 9 -3.72 -6.45 -4.28
CA GLU A 9 -2.93 -5.92 -5.40
C GLU A 9 -1.46 -5.75 -5.00
N GLU A 10 -0.56 -6.16 -5.89
CA GLU A 10 0.88 -5.95 -5.72
C GLU A 10 1.26 -4.52 -6.09
N VAL A 11 1.92 -3.83 -5.17
CA VAL A 11 2.38 -2.45 -5.32
C VAL A 11 3.84 -2.33 -4.92
N THR A 12 4.47 -1.28 -5.41
CA THR A 12 5.84 -0.92 -5.06
C THR A 12 5.82 0.44 -4.36
N ASP A 13 6.43 0.52 -3.18
CA ASP A 13 6.63 1.78 -2.45
C ASP A 13 7.72 2.63 -3.11
N ASP A 14 7.78 3.93 -2.83
CA ASP A 14 8.84 4.84 -3.31
C ASP A 14 10.27 4.36 -3.03
N ASN A 15 10.45 3.49 -2.03
CA ASN A 15 11.73 2.87 -1.70
C ASN A 15 12.07 1.65 -2.58
N GLY A 16 11.28 1.34 -3.61
CA GLY A 16 11.44 0.16 -4.46
C GLY A 16 11.07 -1.16 -3.79
N LYS A 17 10.36 -1.11 -2.66
CA LYS A 17 9.94 -2.32 -1.93
C LYS A 17 8.59 -2.78 -2.41
N GLU A 18 8.50 -4.07 -2.73
CA GLU A 18 7.26 -4.71 -3.13
C GLU A 18 6.41 -5.05 -1.90
N GLY A 19 5.12 -4.78 -1.99
CA GLY A 19 4.15 -5.06 -0.94
C GLY A 19 2.78 -5.35 -1.51
N LEU A 20 1.90 -5.86 -0.66
CA LEU A 20 0.55 -6.25 -1.02
C LEU A 20 -0.47 -5.35 -0.31
N ILE A 21 -1.45 -4.82 -1.04
CA ILE A 21 -2.54 -4.04 -0.43
C ILE A 21 -3.44 -4.98 0.38
N ILE A 22 -3.39 -4.88 1.71
CA ILE A 22 -4.25 -5.68 2.61
C ILE A 22 -5.39 -4.87 3.22
N GLY A 23 -5.40 -3.56 3.02
CA GLY A 23 -6.45 -2.68 3.53
C GLY A 23 -6.55 -1.37 2.76
N ARG A 24 -7.75 -0.80 2.76
CA ARG A 24 -8.07 0.49 2.12
C ARG A 24 -8.89 1.31 3.09
N PHE A 25 -8.57 2.58 3.24
CA PHE A 25 -9.32 3.50 4.10
C PHE A 25 -9.36 4.90 3.47
N GLU A 26 -10.50 5.56 3.63
CA GLU A 26 -10.67 6.96 3.27
C GLU A 26 -10.57 7.80 4.54
N PHE A 27 -9.59 8.70 4.59
CA PHE A 27 -9.62 9.76 5.59
C PHE A 27 -10.58 10.84 5.12
N SER A 28 -11.50 11.27 6.00
CA SER A 28 -12.54 12.24 5.66
C SER A 28 -11.93 13.55 5.15
N GLY A 29 -11.97 13.79 3.84
CA GLY A 29 -11.50 15.01 3.19
C GLY A 29 -10.07 14.98 2.62
N THR A 30 -9.37 13.84 2.69
CA THR A 30 -8.00 13.66 2.17
C THR A 30 -7.92 12.49 1.18
N SER A 31 -6.77 12.38 0.49
CA SER A 31 -6.46 11.26 -0.42
C SER A 31 -6.68 9.90 0.25
N PRO A 32 -7.11 8.88 -0.52
CA PRO A 32 -7.24 7.52 -0.01
C PRO A 32 -5.89 7.01 0.51
N GLY A 33 -5.95 6.22 1.57
CA GLY A 33 -4.80 5.53 2.12
C GLY A 33 -4.97 4.03 2.10
N TYR A 34 -3.84 3.35 2.17
CA TYR A 34 -3.70 1.93 1.96
C TYR A 34 -2.88 1.33 3.09
N LEU A 35 -3.29 0.15 3.55
CA LEU A 35 -2.48 -0.68 4.42
C LEU A 35 -1.78 -1.70 3.52
N VAL A 36 -0.45 -1.66 3.51
CA VAL A 36 0.38 -2.48 2.65
C VAL A 36 1.21 -3.41 3.51
N SER A 37 1.16 -4.70 3.22
CA SER A 37 2.02 -5.70 3.85
C SER A 37 3.29 -5.87 3.02
N PHE A 38 4.43 -5.58 3.61
CA PHE A 38 5.74 -5.70 2.99
C PHE A 38 6.49 -6.90 3.55
N VAL A 39 7.28 -7.57 2.72
CA VAL A 39 8.22 -8.61 3.16
C VAL A 39 9.60 -7.98 3.24
N ASN A 40 10.26 -8.07 4.40
CA ASN A 40 11.66 -7.64 4.53
C ASN A 40 12.63 -8.70 3.98
N ASP A 41 13.91 -8.35 3.88
CA ASP A 41 14.97 -9.27 3.41
C ASP A 41 15.12 -10.53 4.30
N ASP A 42 14.69 -10.45 5.56
CA ASP A 42 14.67 -11.56 6.51
C ASP A 42 13.44 -12.50 6.34
N GLY A 43 12.53 -12.19 5.40
CA GLY A 43 11.33 -12.97 5.13
C GLY A 43 10.15 -12.72 6.09
N PHE A 44 10.24 -11.73 6.96
CA PHE A 44 9.16 -11.31 7.84
C PHE A 44 8.24 -10.30 7.14
N THR A 45 6.94 -10.54 7.27
CA THR A 45 5.90 -9.61 6.86
C THR A 45 5.68 -8.54 7.91
N PHE A 46 5.58 -7.28 7.49
CA PHE A 46 5.18 -6.18 8.35
C PHE A 46 4.23 -5.24 7.60
N ASP A 47 3.27 -4.68 8.32
CA ASP A 47 2.25 -3.84 7.73
C ASP A 47 2.58 -2.36 7.91
N GLN A 48 2.43 -1.57 6.85
CA GLN A 48 2.61 -0.13 6.89
C GLN A 48 1.47 0.61 6.21
N TYR A 49 1.10 1.73 6.81
CA TYR A 49 0.15 2.68 6.23
C TYR A 49 0.87 3.56 5.20
N LYS A 50 0.33 3.61 3.99
CA LYS A 50 0.85 4.36 2.87
C LYS A 50 -0.25 5.17 2.19
N SER A 51 0.09 6.38 1.79
CA SER A 51 -0.80 7.21 0.97
C SER A 51 -0.77 6.72 -0.47
N GLU A 52 -1.84 6.96 -1.23
CA GLU A 52 -1.90 6.62 -2.66
C GLU A 52 -0.67 7.10 -3.46
N SER A 53 -0.20 8.32 -3.16
CA SER A 53 0.93 8.93 -3.85
C SER A 53 2.29 8.30 -3.56
N ALA A 54 2.39 7.46 -2.54
CA ALA A 54 3.63 6.79 -2.14
C ALA A 54 3.73 5.37 -2.72
N LEU A 55 2.71 4.94 -3.47
CA LEU A 55 2.59 3.62 -4.05
C LEU A 55 2.52 3.71 -5.57
N THR A 56 3.14 2.75 -6.22
CA THR A 56 3.08 2.57 -7.67
C THR A 56 2.59 1.17 -7.98
N LYS A 57 1.68 1.04 -8.93
CA LYS A 57 1.20 -0.26 -9.40
C LYS A 57 2.35 -0.99 -10.11
N LYS A 58 2.55 -2.26 -9.75
CA LYS A 58 3.52 -3.13 -10.43
C LYS A 58 2.99 -3.57 -11.80
#